data_AF-A0A0C9Y666-F1
#
_entry.id   AF-A0A0C9Y666-F1
#
_cell.length_a   1.000
_cell.length_b   1.000
_cell.length_c   1.000
_cell.angle_alpha   90.00
_cell.angle_beta   90.00
_cell.angle_gamma   90.00
#
_symmetry.space_group_name_H-M   'P 1'
#
loop_
_entity.id
_entity.type
_entity.pdbx_description
1 polymer ?
#
loop_
_entity_poly.entity_id
_entity_poly.type
_entity_poly.pdbx_seq_one_letter_code
_entity_poly.pdbx_strand_id
1 'polypeptide(L)' 'QREKLQTCYQNSKMVKNYLYELQELWNMIGETDECAKVHKLWSGLCKELQCDLWKEKLNPEISSLKKVAATAEILEIA' A
#
# COMPACT_ATOMS: atom_id res chain seq x y z
N GLN A 1 -17.36 -0.52 -5.88
CA GLN A 1 -16.30 -0.93 -4.92
C GLN A 1 -14.94 -1.07 -5.61
N ARG A 2 -14.84 -1.74 -6.77
CA ARG A 2 -13.61 -1.74 -7.59
C ARG A 2 -13.16 -0.32 -8.00
N GLU A 3 -14.08 0.55 -8.41
CA GLU A 3 -13.76 1.96 -8.70
C GLU A 3 -13.21 2.71 -7.47
N LYS A 4 -13.81 2.48 -6.29
CA LYS A 4 -13.33 3.07 -5.02
C LYS A 4 -11.91 2.61 -4.70
N LEU A 5 -11.57 1.35 -4.97
CA LEU A 5 -10.20 0.84 -4.82
C LEU A 5 -9.22 1.55 -5.75
N GLN A 6 -9.61 1.78 -7.01
CA GLN A 6 -8.76 2.50 -7.96
C GLN A 6 -8.47 3.92 -7.49
N THR A 7 -9.45 4.63 -6.95
CA THR A 7 -9.31 6.01 -6.46
C THR A 7 -8.87 6.11 -5.00
N CYS A 8 -8.49 5.00 -4.34
CA CYS A 8 -8.03 4.99 -2.95
C CYS A 8 -6.53 5.27 -2.89
N TYR A 9 -6.15 6.35 -2.21
CA TYR A 9 -4.76 6.82 -2.05
C TYR A 9 -4.51 7.23 -0.59
N GLN A 10 -3.25 7.17 -0.16
CA GLN A 10 -2.82 7.62 1.16
C GLN A 10 -3.10 9.12 1.33
N ASN A 11 -2.67 9.96 0.38
CA ASN A 11 -2.77 11.42 0.47
C ASN A 11 -2.26 11.93 1.83
N SER A 12 -3.09 12.66 2.58
CA SER A 12 -2.79 13.18 3.92
C SER A 12 -3.09 12.20 5.06
N LYS A 13 -3.48 10.95 4.75
CA LYS A 13 -3.74 9.91 5.77
C LYS A 13 -2.43 9.27 6.19
N MET A 14 -2.38 8.84 7.45
CA MET A 14 -1.35 7.91 7.90
C MET A 14 -1.39 6.62 7.08
N VAL A 15 -0.23 6.01 6.79
CA VAL A 15 -0.10 4.72 6.09
C VAL A 15 -1.01 3.67 6.72
N LYS A 16 -1.05 3.57 8.05
CA LYS A 16 -1.91 2.61 8.77
C LYS A 16 -3.40 2.80 8.46
N ASN A 17 -3.86 4.05 8.34
CA ASN A 17 -5.27 4.36 8.06
C ASN A 17 -5.60 4.04 6.60
N TYR A 18 -4.67 4.36 5.69
CA TYR A 18 -4.78 3.98 4.30
C TYR A 18 -4.82 2.46 4.10
N LEU A 19 -3.94 1.72 4.79
CA LEU A 19 -3.90 0.26 4.75
C LEU A 19 -5.19 -0.36 5.29
N TYR A 20 -5.76 0.19 6.37
CA TYR A 20 -7.06 -0.26 6.88
C TYR A 20 -8.17 -0.10 5.84
N GLU A 21 -8.25 1.06 5.17
CA GLU A 21 -9.23 1.25 4.09
C GLU A 21 -9.03 0.29 2.92
N LEU A 22 -7.77 0.00 2.54
CA LEU A 22 -7.48 -0.99 1.50
C LEU A 22 -7.91 -2.40 1.92
N GLN A 23 -7.67 -2.80 3.17
CA GLN A 23 -8.09 -4.10 3.69
C GLN A 23 -9.61 -4.27 3.61
N GLU A 24 -10.36 -3.26 4.04
CA GLU A 24 -11.82 -3.27 3.94
C GLU A 24 -12.30 -3.38 2.48
N LEU A 25 -11.68 -2.62 1.57
CA LEU A 25 -12.03 -2.68 0.14
C LEU A 25 -11.69 -4.03 -0.48
N TRP A 26 -10.52 -4.59 -0.19
CA TRP A 26 -10.11 -5.92 -0.67
C TRP A 26 -11.04 -7.01 -0.15
N ASN A 27 -11.38 -6.98 1.14
CA ASN A 27 -12.33 -7.92 1.75
C ASN A 27 -13.70 -7.83 1.07
N MET A 28 -14.17 -6.62 0.80
CA MET A 28 -15.47 -6.40 0.18
C MET A 28 -15.56 -6.88 -1.28
N ILE A 29 -14.47 -6.79 -2.05
CA ILE A 29 -14.46 -7.25 -3.45
C ILE A 29 -13.90 -8.67 -3.64
N GLY A 30 -13.48 -9.32 -2.56
CA GLY A 30 -12.84 -10.63 -2.59
C GLY A 30 -11.47 -10.63 -3.28
N GLU A 31 -10.68 -9.56 -3.15
CA GLU A 31 -9.34 -9.51 -3.73
C GLU A 31 -8.42 -10.46 -2.95
N THR A 32 -7.79 -11.38 -3.68
CA THR A 32 -6.92 -12.42 -3.10
C THR A 32 -5.53 -12.43 -3.71
N ASP A 33 -5.32 -11.77 -4.85
CA ASP A 33 -4.00 -11.67 -5.46
C ASP A 33 -3.11 -10.73 -4.64
N GLU A 34 -2.08 -11.30 -4.01
CA GLU A 34 -1.13 -10.53 -3.21
C GLU A 34 -0.36 -9.52 -4.06
N CYS A 35 -0.02 -9.86 -5.30
CA CYS A 35 0.70 -8.96 -6.20
C CYS A 35 -0.15 -7.71 -6.50
N ALA A 36 -1.44 -7.90 -6.84
CA ALA A 36 -2.37 -6.80 -7.02
C ALA A 36 -2.51 -5.93 -5.76
N LYS A 37 -2.52 -6.53 -4.56
CA LYS A 37 -2.57 -5.79 -3.29
C LYS A 37 -1.32 -4.96 -3.05
N VAL A 38 -0.15 -5.54 -3.29
CA VAL A 38 1.14 -4.84 -3.17
C VAL A 38 1.21 -3.67 -4.13
N HIS A 39 0.86 -3.89 -5.41
CA HIS A 39 0.80 -2.84 -6.42
C HIS A 39 -0.14 -1.71 -6.03
N LYS A 40 -1.33 -2.05 -5.52
CA LYS A 40 -2.31 -1.04 -5.11
C LYS A 40 -1.85 -0.24 -3.89
N LEU A 41 -1.29 -0.89 -2.88
CA LEU A 41 -0.67 -0.21 -1.73
C LEU A 41 0.45 0.72 -2.22
N TRP A 42 1.43 0.18 -2.94
CA TRP A 42 2.61 0.90 -3.39
C TRP A 42 2.26 2.13 -4.23
N SER A 43 1.46 1.95 -5.28
CA SER A 43 1.08 3.04 -6.19
C SER A 43 0.25 4.12 -5.50
N GLY A 44 -0.45 3.78 -4.41
CA GLY A 44 -1.29 4.71 -3.67
C GLY A 44 -0.62 5.47 -2.53
N LEU A 45 0.61 5.10 -2.13
CA LEU A 45 1.42 5.86 -1.18
C LEU A 45 1.87 7.20 -1.77
N CYS A 46 2.27 8.16 -0.94
CA CYS A 46 2.93 9.39 -1.42
C CYS A 46 4.26 9.09 -2.13
N LYS A 47 4.74 10.02 -2.95
CA LYS A 47 5.91 9.79 -3.82
C LYS A 47 7.21 9.64 -3.03
N GLU A 48 7.30 10.34 -1.90
CA GLU A 48 8.42 10.27 -0.97
C GLU A 48 8.56 8.85 -0.43
N LEU A 49 7.48 8.27 0.11
CA LEU A 49 7.48 6.89 0.60
C LEU A 49 7.73 5.86 -0.49
N GLN A 50 7.18 6.05 -1.70
CA GLN A 50 7.49 5.17 -2.84
C GLN A 50 9.00 5.14 -3.13
N CYS A 51 9.66 6.30 -3.11
CA CYS A 51 11.11 6.40 -3.31
C CYS A 51 11.89 5.75 -2.16
N ASP A 52 11.47 5.95 -0.91
CA ASP A 52 12.18 5.38 0.24
C ASP A 52 12.04 3.86 0.33
N LEU A 53 10.89 3.30 -0.07
CA LEU A 53 10.73 1.86 -0.20
C LEU A 53 11.70 1.25 -1.24
N TRP A 54 11.97 1.96 -2.34
CA TRP A 54 13.01 1.55 -3.29
C TRP A 54 14.41 1.58 -2.68
N LYS A 55 14.72 2.59 -1.86
CA LYS A 55 16.01 2.68 -1.15
C LYS A 55 16.18 1.53 -0.14
N GLU A 56 15.08 1.11 0.48
CA GLU A 56 15.01 -0.07 1.36
C GLU A 56 15.05 -1.42 0.59
N LYS A 57 15.33 -1.38 -0.72
CA LYS A 57 15.45 -2.57 -1.59
C LYS A 57 14.16 -3.40 -1.64
N LEU A 58 13.01 -2.76 -1.44
CA LEU A 58 11.72 -3.36 -1.70
C LEU A 58 11.34 -3.14 -3.16
N ASN A 59 10.51 -4.04 -3.66
CA ASN A 59 10.04 -4.04 -5.04
C ASN A 59 8.60 -4.58 -5.07
N PRO A 60 7.65 -3.85 -5.69
CA PRO A 60 6.24 -4.22 -5.70
C PRO A 60 5.94 -5.56 -6.41
N GLU A 61 6.83 -6.05 -7.27
CA GLU A 61 6.62 -7.31 -8.01
C GLU A 61 7.01 -8.56 -7.21
N ILE A 62 7.85 -8.41 -6.17
CA ILE A 62 8.44 -9.56 -5.44
C ILE A 62 8.34 -9.45 -3.92
N SER A 63 8.08 -8.25 -3.38
CA SER A 63 7.99 -8.05 -1.94
C SER A 63 6.58 -8.38 -1.46
N SER A 64 6.49 -9.06 -0.33
CA SER A 64 5.19 -9.37 0.27
C SER A 64 4.49 -8.11 0.78
N LEU A 65 3.16 -8.15 0.79
CA LEU A 65 2.34 -7.04 1.26
C LEU A 65 2.69 -6.63 2.69
N LYS A 66 2.90 -7.63 3.55
CA LYS A 66 3.27 -7.44 4.95
C LYS A 66 4.57 -6.65 5.09
N LYS A 67 5.58 -6.97 4.27
CA LYS A 67 6.88 -6.30 4.33
C LYS A 67 6.78 -4.86 3.86
N VAL A 68 6.10 -4.63 2.73
CA VAL A 68 5.88 -3.28 2.19
C VAL A 68 5.11 -2.41 3.17
N ALA A 69 4.03 -2.92 3.75
CA ALA A 69 3.22 -2.20 4.73
C ALA A 69 4.04 -1.81 5.98
N ALA A 70 4.73 -2.77 6.58
CA ALA A 70 5.51 -2.53 7.79
C ALA A 70 6.64 -1.51 7.56
N THR A 71 7.36 -1.61 6.44
CA THR A 71 8.42 -0.66 6.11
C THR A 71 7.86 0.73 5.81
N ALA A 72 6.73 0.84 5.10
CA ALA A 72 6.09 2.13 4.84
C ALA A 72 5.63 2.84 6.13
N GLU A 73 5.06 2.09 7.09
CA GLU A 73 4.68 2.65 8.39
C GLU A 73 5.89 3.16 9.20
N ILE A 74 7.03 2.47 9.13
CA ILE A 74 8.27 2.92 9.80
C ILE A 74 8.83 4.17 9.12
N LEU A 75 8.85 4.20 7.79
CA LEU A 75 9.38 5.34 7.02
C LEU A 75 8.52 6.60 7.18
N GLU A 76 7.21 6.46 7.39
CA GLU A 76 6.31 7.62 7.62
C GLU A 76 6.65 8.39 8.91
N ILE A 77 7.29 7.74 9.88
CA ILE A 77 7.62 8.33 11.20
C ILE A 77 9.12 8.59 11.39
N ALA A 78 9.95 8.25 10.41
CA ALA A 78 11.41 8.42 10.43
C ALA A 78 11.83 9.82 9.97
#